data_AF-A0A2T1HL83-F1
#
_entry.id   AF-A0A2T1HL83-F1
#
_cell.length_a   1.000
_cell.length_b   1.000
_cell.length_c   1.000
_cell.angle_alpha   90.00
_cell.angle_beta   90.00
_cell.angle_gamma   90.00
#
_symmetry.space_group_name_H-M   'P 1'
#
loop_
_entity.id
_entity.type
_entity.pdbx_description
1 polymer ?
#
loop_
_entity_poly.entity_id
_entity_poly.type
_entity_poly.pdbx_seq_one_letter_code
_entity_poly.pdbx_strand_id
1 'polypeptide(L)'
;APKKSIDYAVLEHTRKAGVLPVSFAWSDLGEWDAVLANSPLDENGNSLSGPVHVRNSRNSLVRSEGMLTAVLGLDDVVVVTTQDAVLVSSRAASPDVKGLVEALKEEGRPEATEHLRIHRPWGWYQRVDIGPRFQVKRIMVIPGAQLSLQKHFHRAEHWVVVRGTAEV
;
A
#
# COMPACT_ATOMS: atom_id res chain seq x y z
N ALA A 1 17.56 -20.15 -9.88
CA ALA A 1 17.82 -19.38 -11.12
C ALA A 1 18.25 -17.96 -10.74
N PRO A 2 19.10 -17.27 -11.53
CA PRO A 2 19.56 -15.92 -11.20
C PRO A 2 18.43 -14.88 -11.30
N LYS A 3 18.43 -13.91 -10.39
CA LYS A 3 17.46 -12.80 -10.35
C LYS A 3 17.85 -11.76 -11.42
N LYS A 4 17.32 -11.87 -12.64
CA LYS A 4 17.50 -10.90 -13.74
C LYS A 4 16.14 -10.36 -14.18
N SER A 5 16.03 -9.08 -14.52
CA SER A 5 14.80 -8.52 -15.09
C SER A 5 14.54 -9.09 -16.49
N ILE A 6 13.30 -9.01 -16.95
CA ILE A 6 12.92 -9.45 -18.30
C ILE A 6 13.61 -8.60 -19.38
N ASP A 7 13.86 -7.34 -19.09
CA ASP A 7 14.56 -6.39 -19.95
C ASP A 7 15.94 -6.93 -20.30
N TYR A 8 16.75 -7.23 -19.27
CA TYR A 8 18.08 -7.80 -19.44
C TYR A 8 18.05 -9.24 -19.95
N ALA A 9 17.14 -10.08 -19.45
CA ALA A 9 17.15 -11.51 -19.76
C ALA A 9 16.66 -11.82 -21.18
N VAL A 10 15.78 -10.99 -21.74
CA VAL A 10 15.07 -11.27 -22.99
C VAL A 10 15.03 -10.06 -23.92
N LEU A 11 14.55 -8.90 -23.45
CA LEU A 11 14.24 -7.78 -24.35
C LEU A 11 15.49 -7.19 -25.02
N GLU A 12 16.63 -7.15 -24.33
CA GLU A 12 17.90 -6.70 -24.92
C GLU A 12 18.49 -7.70 -25.94
N HIS A 13 18.09 -8.97 -25.88
CA HIS A 13 18.65 -10.04 -26.72
C HIS A 13 17.73 -10.45 -27.87
N THR A 14 16.47 -10.02 -27.85
CA THR A 14 15.49 -10.42 -28.86
C THR A 14 15.60 -9.58 -30.13
N ARG A 15 15.54 -10.24 -31.28
CA ARG A 15 15.40 -9.58 -32.59
C ARG A 15 13.93 -9.46 -33.03
N LYS A 16 12.99 -9.86 -32.18
CA LYS A 16 11.55 -9.95 -32.48
C LYS A 16 10.72 -9.03 -31.57
N ALA A 17 11.20 -7.82 -31.30
CA ALA A 17 10.47 -6.82 -30.55
C ALA A 17 9.69 -5.88 -31.49
N GLY A 18 8.48 -5.50 -31.09
CA GLY A 18 7.72 -4.40 -31.69
C GLY A 18 7.32 -3.42 -30.59
N VAL A 19 7.37 -2.13 -30.88
CA VAL A 19 7.00 -1.06 -29.94
C VAL A 19 5.85 -0.27 -30.54
N LEU A 20 4.81 -0.01 -29.74
CA LEU A 20 3.69 0.84 -30.12
C LEU A 20 3.81 2.18 -29.38
N PRO A 21 3.87 3.32 -30.08
CA PRO A 21 3.81 4.61 -29.41
C PRO A 21 2.43 4.79 -28.78
N VAL A 22 2.40 5.32 -27.56
CA VAL A 22 1.17 5.61 -26.84
C VAL A 22 1.02 7.11 -26.64
N SER A 23 -0.21 7.61 -26.72
CA SER A 23 -0.54 9.04 -26.56
C SER A 23 -1.33 9.28 -25.27
N PHE A 24 -0.75 8.88 -24.14
CA PHE A 24 -1.24 9.20 -22.81
C PHE A 24 -0.08 9.53 -21.88
N ALA A 25 -0.35 10.29 -20.82
CA ALA A 25 0.63 10.54 -19.76
C ALA A 25 0.94 9.23 -19.02
N TRP A 26 2.22 8.92 -18.86
CA TRP A 26 2.69 7.75 -18.14
C TRP A 26 3.84 8.12 -17.21
N SER A 27 3.80 7.60 -16.00
CA SER A 27 4.87 7.66 -15.01
C SER A 27 4.91 6.31 -14.29
N ASP A 28 6.11 5.82 -13.99
CA ASP A 28 6.33 4.61 -13.21
C ASP A 28 6.07 4.81 -11.70
N LEU A 29 5.79 6.05 -11.28
CA LEU A 29 5.55 6.45 -9.89
C LEU A 29 6.63 5.91 -8.94
N GLY A 30 7.88 5.90 -9.39
CA GLY A 30 9.01 5.35 -8.61
C GLY A 30 9.35 6.14 -7.35
N GLU A 31 8.95 7.41 -7.28
CA GLU A 31 9.27 8.32 -6.18
C GLU A 31 8.04 9.13 -5.74
N TRP A 32 8.02 9.56 -4.48
CA TRP A 32 6.93 10.38 -3.94
C TRP A 32 6.78 11.73 -4.64
N ASP A 33 7.86 12.25 -5.23
CA ASP A 33 7.81 13.45 -6.07
C ASP A 33 7.00 13.23 -7.35
N ALA A 34 7.12 12.05 -7.97
CA ALA A 34 6.29 11.70 -9.12
C ALA A 34 4.80 11.62 -8.74
N VAL A 35 4.49 11.14 -7.52
CA VAL A 35 3.13 11.13 -7.00
C VAL A 35 2.61 12.56 -6.81
N LEU A 36 3.40 13.44 -6.18
CA LEU A 36 3.02 14.85 -5.95
C LEU A 36 2.78 15.58 -7.28
N ALA A 37 3.68 15.42 -8.26
CA ALA A 37 3.59 16.06 -9.57
C ALA A 37 2.35 15.64 -10.39
N ASN A 38 1.79 14.47 -10.10
CA ASN A 38 0.60 13.93 -10.78
C ASN A 38 -0.67 14.00 -9.91
N SER A 39 -0.63 14.68 -8.76
CA SER A 39 -1.76 14.80 -7.84
C SER A 39 -2.39 16.20 -7.88
N PRO A 40 -3.70 16.32 -7.55
CA PRO A 40 -4.32 17.62 -7.32
C PRO A 40 -3.64 18.37 -6.17
N LEU A 41 -3.36 19.65 -6.36
CA LEU A 41 -2.71 20.51 -5.36
C LEU A 41 -3.69 21.56 -4.83
N ASP A 42 -3.54 21.93 -3.56
CA ASP A 42 -4.17 23.10 -2.97
C ASP A 42 -3.41 24.41 -3.33
N GLU A 43 -3.92 25.55 -2.84
CA GLU A 43 -3.31 26.88 -3.07
C GLU A 43 -1.87 27.01 -2.52
N ASN A 44 -1.50 26.16 -1.58
CA ASN A 44 -0.18 26.14 -0.94
C ASN A 44 0.76 25.07 -1.54
N GLY A 45 0.34 24.42 -2.63
CA GLY A 45 1.11 23.37 -3.31
C GLY A 45 1.08 22.02 -2.60
N ASN A 46 0.15 21.79 -1.66
CA ASN A 46 0.03 20.51 -0.97
C ASN A 46 -0.87 19.55 -1.76
N SER A 47 -0.47 18.27 -1.81
CA SER A 47 -1.34 17.17 -2.25
C SER A 47 -1.92 16.46 -1.03
N LEU A 48 -3.24 16.49 -0.89
CA LEU A 48 -3.97 16.04 0.28
C LEU A 48 -4.92 14.89 -0.08
N SER A 49 -4.84 13.77 0.64
CA SER A 49 -5.70 12.61 0.38
C SER A 49 -6.12 11.89 1.66
N GLY A 50 -7.43 11.65 1.80
CA GLY A 50 -8.02 11.01 2.98
C GLY A 50 -8.32 11.99 4.13
N PRO A 51 -8.49 11.48 5.37
CA PRO A 51 -8.74 12.33 6.54
C PRO A 51 -7.46 13.07 6.95
N VAL A 52 -7.24 14.24 6.35
CA VAL A 52 -6.03 15.04 6.54
C VAL A 52 -6.37 16.49 6.93
N HIS A 53 -5.53 17.09 7.77
CA HIS A 53 -5.63 18.51 8.10
C HIS A 53 -4.24 19.15 8.06
N VAL A 54 -4.09 20.22 7.31
CA VAL A 54 -2.82 20.94 7.19
C VAL A 54 -2.98 22.39 7.58
N ARG A 55 -2.00 22.93 8.29
CA ARG A 55 -1.97 24.34 8.69
C ARG A 55 -0.53 24.86 8.66
N ASN A 56 -0.33 26.03 8.07
CA ASN A 56 1.01 26.63 7.92
C ASN A 56 2.01 25.65 7.28
N SER A 57 1.59 24.97 6.20
CA SER A 57 2.36 23.96 5.49
C SER A 57 2.23 24.14 3.98
N ARG A 58 3.34 23.99 3.27
CA ARG A 58 3.44 24.16 1.81
C ARG A 58 4.16 22.98 1.16
N ASN A 59 3.91 22.80 -0.13
CA ASN A 59 4.63 21.88 -1.01
C ASN A 59 4.75 20.44 -0.47
N SER A 60 3.76 19.98 0.29
CA SER A 60 3.80 18.72 1.03
C SER A 60 2.82 17.69 0.49
N LEU A 61 3.20 16.42 0.53
CA LEU A 61 2.32 15.29 0.21
C LEU A 61 1.81 14.69 1.53
N VAL A 62 0.51 14.80 1.80
CA VAL A 62 -0.11 14.24 2.99
C VAL A 62 -1.23 13.28 2.59
N ARG A 63 -1.02 11.99 2.86
CA ARG A 63 -1.99 10.93 2.57
C ARG A 63 -2.31 10.12 3.81
N SER A 64 -3.59 9.85 4.01
CA SER A 64 -4.03 8.98 5.09
C SER A 64 -5.09 7.96 4.67
N GLU A 65 -4.96 6.73 5.17
CA GLU A 65 -5.92 5.64 5.00
C GLU A 65 -6.69 5.36 6.30
N GLY A 66 -7.52 6.33 6.70
CA GLY A 66 -8.54 6.16 7.73
C GLY A 66 -8.26 6.84 9.07
N MET A 67 -7.01 7.17 9.39
CA MET A 67 -6.65 7.89 10.62
C MET A 67 -6.49 9.39 10.35
N LEU A 68 -7.01 10.28 11.21
CA LEU A 68 -6.77 11.72 11.01
C LEU A 68 -5.27 12.03 11.07
N THR A 69 -4.71 12.57 9.99
CA THR A 69 -3.31 12.98 9.90
C THR A 69 -3.23 14.50 9.83
N ALA A 70 -2.63 15.11 10.85
CA ALA A 70 -2.47 16.55 10.94
C ALA A 70 -1.00 16.97 10.74
N VAL A 71 -0.76 17.97 9.88
CA VAL A 71 0.57 18.55 9.66
C VAL A 71 0.50 20.05 9.95
N LEU A 72 1.40 20.54 10.82
CA LEU A 72 1.41 21.93 11.27
C LEU A 72 2.83 22.49 11.20
N GLY A 73 3.02 23.55 10.42
CA GLY A 73 4.29 24.30 10.41
C GLY A 73 5.44 23.61 9.67
N LEU A 74 5.14 22.57 8.87
CA LEU A 74 6.15 21.83 8.10
C LEU A 74 5.93 22.05 6.61
N ASP A 75 7.01 22.38 5.91
CA ASP A 75 7.05 22.54 4.45
C ASP A 75 7.87 21.42 3.82
N ASP A 76 7.58 21.09 2.56
CA ASP A 76 8.32 20.09 1.78
C ASP A 76 8.44 18.73 2.50
N VAL A 77 7.34 18.22 3.05
CA VAL A 77 7.29 16.91 3.69
C VAL A 77 6.40 15.92 2.96
N VAL A 78 6.74 14.64 3.09
CA VAL A 78 5.91 13.50 2.71
C VAL A 78 5.45 12.82 3.99
N VAL A 79 4.13 12.82 4.20
CA VAL A 79 3.48 12.15 5.34
C VAL A 79 2.48 11.16 4.79
N VAL A 80 2.73 9.87 5.01
CA VAL A 80 1.86 8.79 4.57
C VAL A 80 1.46 7.96 5.78
N THR A 81 0.16 7.88 6.02
CA THR A 81 -0.43 7.15 7.13
C THR A 81 -1.25 5.99 6.58
N THR A 82 -0.80 4.77 6.81
CA THR A 82 -1.57 3.55 6.56
C THR A 82 -2.18 3.05 7.87
N GLN A 83 -2.81 1.87 7.84
CA GLN A 83 -3.42 1.28 9.03
C GLN A 83 -2.40 0.67 10.00
N ASP A 84 -1.20 0.32 9.52
CA ASP A 84 -0.12 -0.35 10.24
C ASP A 84 1.14 0.50 10.40
N ALA A 85 1.35 1.52 9.58
CA ALA A 85 2.57 2.31 9.59
C ALA A 85 2.35 3.79 9.26
N VAL A 86 3.28 4.62 9.72
CA VAL A 86 3.36 6.04 9.36
C VAL A 86 4.76 6.32 8.83
N LEU A 87 4.83 6.82 7.60
CA LEU A 87 6.03 7.39 7.02
C LEU A 87 5.97 8.91 7.17
N VAL A 88 7.05 9.48 7.71
CA VAL A 88 7.32 10.92 7.68
C VAL A 88 8.71 11.09 7.08
N SER A 89 8.81 11.84 6.00
CA SER A 89 10.09 12.16 5.37
C SER A 89 10.08 13.59 4.87
N SER A 90 11.26 14.19 4.74
CA SER A 90 11.38 15.38 3.90
C SER A 90 11.22 14.96 2.44
N ARG A 91 10.74 15.86 1.60
CA ARG A 91 10.58 15.60 0.17
C ARG A 91 11.91 15.21 -0.47
N ALA A 92 12.99 15.90 -0.09
CA ALA A 92 14.35 15.63 -0.54
C ALA A 92 14.87 14.22 -0.18
N ALA A 93 14.40 13.64 0.93
CA ALA A 93 14.79 12.30 1.37
C ALA A 93 13.86 11.18 0.85
N SER A 94 12.85 11.52 0.04
CA SER A 94 11.92 10.54 -0.54
C SER A 94 12.59 9.41 -1.34
N PRO A 95 13.68 9.65 -2.10
CA PRO A 95 14.38 8.57 -2.81
C PRO A 95 14.98 7.49 -1.87
N ASP A 96 15.29 7.85 -0.62
CA ASP A 96 15.91 6.96 0.37
C ASP A 96 14.89 6.06 1.11
N VAL A 97 13.59 6.20 0.81
CA VAL A 97 12.55 5.34 1.39
C VAL A 97 12.82 3.86 1.08
N LYS A 98 13.46 3.56 -0.04
CA LYS A 98 13.87 2.18 -0.37
C LYS A 98 14.87 1.62 0.64
N GLY A 99 15.89 2.42 1.02
CA GLY A 99 16.87 2.02 2.02
C GLY A 99 16.24 1.80 3.40
N LEU A 100 15.32 2.69 3.80
CA LEU A 100 14.52 2.53 5.01
C LEU A 100 13.72 1.21 5.00
N VAL A 101 13.05 0.89 3.89
CA VAL A 101 12.28 -0.36 3.75
C VAL A 101 13.20 -1.59 3.81
N GLU A 102 14.41 -1.53 3.26
CA GLU A 102 15.39 -2.61 3.35
C GLU A 102 15.85 -2.84 4.80
N ALA A 103 16.17 -1.78 5.54
CA ALA A 103 16.53 -1.88 6.96
C ALA A 103 15.41 -2.49 7.81
N LEU A 104 14.16 -2.05 7.61
CA LEU A 104 12.99 -2.59 8.32
C LEU A 104 12.77 -4.09 8.02
N LYS A 105 13.11 -4.56 6.83
CA LYS A 105 13.06 -6.00 6.49
C LYS A 105 14.10 -6.79 7.26
N GLU A 106 15.32 -6.25 7.39
CA GLU A 106 16.39 -6.89 8.16
C GLU A 106 16.05 -6.98 9.65
N GLU A 107 15.31 -5.99 10.17
CA GLU A 107 14.75 -6.01 11.52
C GLU A 107 13.57 -6.99 11.69
N GLY A 108 13.07 -7.59 10.61
CA GLY A 108 11.92 -8.49 10.65
C GLY A 108 10.58 -7.79 10.88
N ARG A 109 10.47 -6.51 10.51
CA ARG A 109 9.22 -5.74 10.64
C ARG A 109 8.18 -6.22 9.61
N PRO A 110 6.99 -6.67 10.04
CA PRO A 110 5.96 -7.14 9.12
C PRO A 110 5.46 -6.03 8.20
N GLU A 111 5.45 -4.77 8.64
CA GLU A 111 4.98 -3.62 7.87
C GLU A 111 5.78 -3.39 6.57
N ALA A 112 7.04 -3.85 6.53
CA ALA A 112 7.90 -3.74 5.36
C ALA A 112 7.74 -4.88 4.34
N THR A 113 6.95 -5.92 4.68
CA THR A 113 6.84 -7.16 3.87
C THR A 113 5.41 -7.63 3.65
N GLU A 114 4.50 -7.30 4.55
CA GLU A 114 3.11 -7.73 4.55
C GLU A 114 2.19 -6.52 4.51
N HIS A 115 1.15 -6.58 3.68
CA HIS A 115 0.02 -5.66 3.79
C HIS A 115 -0.99 -6.20 4.79
N LEU A 116 -1.54 -5.35 5.66
CA LEU A 116 -2.64 -5.73 6.55
C LEU A 116 -3.83 -6.34 5.80
N ARG A 117 -4.13 -5.80 4.60
CA ARG A 117 -5.19 -6.29 3.72
C ARG A 117 -4.60 -7.09 2.56
N ILE A 118 -5.07 -8.31 2.41
CA ILE A 118 -4.63 -9.24 1.38
C ILE A 118 -5.81 -9.55 0.45
N HIS A 119 -5.62 -9.22 -0.83
CA HIS A 119 -6.61 -9.46 -1.88
C HIS A 119 -6.50 -10.89 -2.43
N ARG A 120 -7.67 -11.46 -2.72
CA ARG A 120 -7.88 -12.81 -3.26
C ARG A 120 -8.96 -12.76 -4.34
N PRO A 121 -9.05 -13.77 -5.22
CA PRO A 121 -10.09 -13.80 -6.26
C PRO A 121 -11.53 -13.71 -5.73
N TRP A 122 -11.77 -14.19 -4.50
CA TRP A 122 -13.07 -14.13 -3.84
C TRP A 122 -13.34 -12.83 -3.07
N GLY A 123 -12.37 -11.91 -2.97
CA GLY A 123 -12.49 -10.68 -2.19
C GLY A 123 -11.20 -10.31 -1.45
N TRP A 124 -11.28 -10.06 -0.15
CA TRP A 124 -10.09 -9.78 0.66
C TRP A 124 -10.28 -10.20 2.11
N TYR A 125 -9.17 -10.44 2.81
CA TYR A 125 -9.16 -10.45 4.26
C TYR A 125 -8.16 -9.43 4.79
N GLN A 126 -8.44 -8.93 5.98
CA GLN A 126 -7.60 -8.00 6.69
C GLN A 126 -7.38 -8.53 8.10
N ARG A 127 -6.12 -8.57 8.56
CA ARG A 127 -5.80 -8.90 9.94
C ARG A 127 -6.27 -7.75 10.84
N VAL A 128 -7.05 -8.07 11.87
CA VAL A 128 -7.54 -7.10 12.85
C VAL A 128 -6.77 -7.23 14.16
N ASP A 129 -6.52 -8.46 14.59
CA ASP A 129 -5.76 -8.76 15.80
C ASP A 129 -5.10 -10.13 15.69
N ILE A 130 -4.01 -10.33 16.43
CA ILE A 130 -3.29 -11.59 16.50
C ILE A 130 -2.67 -11.76 17.89
N GLY A 131 -2.83 -12.96 18.43
CA GLY A 131 -2.16 -13.37 19.66
C GLY A 131 -1.63 -14.79 19.56
N PRO A 132 -0.97 -15.30 20.61
CA PRO A 132 -0.28 -16.59 20.58
C PRO A 132 -1.15 -17.79 20.16
N ARG A 133 -2.47 -17.73 20.38
CA ARG A 133 -3.41 -18.81 20.07
C ARG A 133 -4.67 -18.36 19.32
N PHE A 134 -4.68 -17.15 18.78
CA PHE A 134 -5.84 -16.66 18.06
C PHE A 134 -5.45 -15.70 16.93
N GLN A 135 -6.33 -15.58 15.96
CA GLN A 135 -6.24 -14.57 14.91
C GLN A 135 -7.63 -14.07 14.59
N VAL A 136 -7.80 -12.75 14.54
CA VAL A 136 -9.04 -12.10 14.13
C VAL A 136 -8.83 -11.51 12.75
N LYS A 137 -9.74 -11.82 11.83
CA LYS A 137 -9.75 -11.29 10.47
C LYS A 137 -11.07 -10.64 10.16
N ARG A 138 -11.02 -9.47 9.53
CA ARG A 138 -12.15 -8.90 8.80
C ARG A 138 -12.09 -9.43 7.38
N ILE A 139 -13.17 -10.03 6.91
CA ILE A 139 -13.24 -10.65 5.59
C ILE A 139 -14.35 -9.97 4.80
N MET A 140 -14.07 -9.65 3.54
CA MET A 140 -15.06 -9.23 2.55
C MET A 140 -15.05 -10.28 1.44
N VAL A 141 -16.20 -10.88 1.21
CA VAL A 141 -16.42 -11.83 0.13
C VAL A 141 -17.28 -11.14 -0.92
N ILE A 142 -16.83 -11.18 -2.18
CA ILE A 142 -17.59 -10.65 -3.31
C ILE A 142 -18.86 -11.51 -3.47
N PRO A 143 -20.04 -10.92 -3.74
CA PRO A 143 -21.27 -11.69 -3.94
C PRO A 143 -21.09 -12.85 -4.93
N GLY A 144 -21.52 -14.06 -4.53
CA GLY A 144 -21.40 -15.29 -5.32
C GLY A 144 -20.02 -15.98 -5.26
N ALA A 145 -19.03 -15.37 -4.62
CA ALA A 145 -17.74 -16.01 -4.39
C ALA A 145 -17.74 -16.85 -3.11
N GLN A 146 -16.75 -17.75 -3.00
CA GLN A 146 -16.56 -18.61 -1.83
C GLN A 146 -15.10 -18.61 -1.38
N LEU A 147 -14.89 -18.77 -0.08
CA LEU A 147 -13.57 -19.00 0.49
C LEU A 147 -13.08 -20.39 0.08
N SER A 148 -11.75 -20.56 0.02
CA SER A 148 -11.18 -21.89 -0.17
C SER A 148 -11.45 -22.75 1.05
N LEU A 149 -11.93 -23.99 0.84
CA LEU A 149 -12.11 -24.96 1.91
C LEU A 149 -10.76 -25.25 2.58
N GLN A 150 -10.72 -25.27 3.91
CA GLN A 150 -9.52 -25.56 4.69
C GLN A 150 -9.82 -26.62 5.76
N LYS A 151 -8.89 -27.54 5.97
CA LYS A 151 -8.96 -28.52 7.06
C LYS A 151 -7.99 -28.11 8.17
N HIS A 152 -8.48 -28.10 9.40
CA HIS A 152 -7.66 -27.84 10.59
C HIS A 152 -7.90 -28.92 11.64
N PHE A 153 -6.84 -29.38 12.31
CA PHE A 153 -6.95 -30.41 13.36
C PHE A 153 -7.32 -29.83 14.74
N HIS A 154 -6.83 -28.62 15.06
CA HIS A 154 -6.98 -27.98 16.36
C HIS A 154 -7.35 -26.50 16.23
N ARG A 155 -8.46 -26.21 15.53
CA ARG A 155 -8.99 -24.85 15.36
C ARG A 155 -10.49 -24.84 15.55
N ALA A 156 -10.97 -23.90 16.34
CA ALA A 156 -12.37 -23.47 16.32
C ALA A 156 -12.46 -22.14 15.57
N GLU A 157 -13.50 -21.98 14.77
CA GLU A 157 -13.79 -20.74 14.04
C GLU A 157 -15.12 -20.18 14.46
N HIS A 158 -15.16 -18.86 14.61
CA HIS A 158 -16.37 -18.14 14.94
C HIS A 158 -16.56 -17.05 13.90
N TRP A 159 -17.72 -17.07 13.26
CA TRP A 159 -18.06 -16.16 12.17
C TRP A 159 -19.13 -15.19 12.63
N VAL A 160 -18.89 -13.90 12.40
CA VAL A 160 -19.86 -12.84 12.66
C VAL A 160 -20.10 -12.08 11.36
N VAL A 161 -21.30 -12.23 10.80
CA VAL A 161 -21.69 -11.52 9.57
C VAL A 161 -22.10 -10.10 9.94
N VAL A 162 -21.21 -9.14 9.68
CA VAL A 162 -21.46 -7.71 9.99
C VAL A 162 -22.29 -6.99 8.93
N ARG A 163 -22.36 -7.51 7.69
CA ARG A 163 -23.16 -6.97 6.59
C ARG A 163 -23.37 -8.04 5.52
N GLY A 164 -24.59 -8.14 4.99
CA GLY A 164 -24.97 -9.10 3.95
C GLY A 164 -25.39 -10.45 4.55
N THR A 165 -25.28 -11.50 3.74
CA THR A 165 -25.64 -12.88 4.12
C THR A 165 -24.50 -13.80 3.70
N ALA A 166 -24.14 -14.75 4.56
CA ALA A 166 -23.17 -15.79 4.27
C ALA A 166 -23.71 -17.15 4.70
N GLU A 167 -23.33 -18.19 3.97
CA GLU A 167 -23.48 -19.59 4.37
C GLU A 167 -22.12 -20.05 4.88
N VAL A 168 -22.09 -20.62 6.10
CA VAL A 168 -20.88 -20.95 6.86
C VAL A 168 -20.95 -22.38 7.34
#